data_AF-A0A524NTE4-F1
#
_entry.id   AF-A0A524NTE4-F1
#
_cell.length_a   1.000
_cell.length_b   1.000
_cell.length_c   1.000
_cell.angle_alpha   90.00
_cell.angle_beta   90.00
_cell.angle_gamma   90.00
#
_symmetry.space_group_name_H-M   'P 1'
#
loop_
_entity.id
_entity.type
_entity.pdbx_description
1 polymer ?
#
loop_
_entity_poly.entity_id
_entity_poly.type
_entity_poly.pdbx_seq_one_letter_code
_entity_poly.pdbx_strand_id
1 'polypeptide(L)'
;AFDAAKGAGTMGTLLGRCFTQAFATAKRVRNETGIAEGTVSISSIACELAKKIFGNLEGRRTLLLGAGEMGESAARSLRQTGTNLHVINRSEDRARALADSCGGRAVPFERLAAELADADVVIASTASPKFILTPELMKTVGRSRRHRPLFIIDIAVPRDVDPRVGKMDNVFVYDVDDLQQVADENLAQRTREAALAERIVEEELDAFLSWRRSLQLAPTIVALRKRFGQIAEEEVQRTLPRLEGLSESDRSLLEAMSRSMVNKLLHEPMTQLKAGAGEPDGPLLIDAVRRLFAISEEEPSKRDASTEDGQGAKVTQLATAGTGSTGESK
;
A
#
# COMPACT_ATOMS: atom_id res chain seq x y z
N ALA A 1 -6.24 3.85 -4.80
CA ALA A 1 -6.94 4.83 -3.95
C ALA A 1 -6.24 6.19 -3.96
N PHE A 2 -4.99 6.30 -3.49
CA PHE A 2 -4.22 7.56 -3.51
C PHE A 2 -4.15 8.20 -4.91
N ASP A 3 -3.70 7.47 -5.93
CA ASP A 3 -3.58 8.01 -7.29
C ASP A 3 -4.93 8.42 -7.89
N ALA A 4 -6.00 7.70 -7.56
CA ALA A 4 -7.34 8.04 -8.01
C ALA A 4 -7.82 9.37 -7.40
N ALA A 5 -7.61 9.58 -6.09
CA ALA A 5 -7.95 10.84 -5.42
C ALA A 5 -7.09 12.02 -5.90
N LYS A 6 -5.80 11.76 -6.19
CA LYS A 6 -4.90 12.77 -6.77
C LYS A 6 -5.33 13.15 -8.18
N GLY A 7 -5.66 12.18 -9.03
CA GLY A 7 -6.15 12.42 -10.40
C GLY A 7 -7.49 13.13 -10.44
N ALA A 8 -8.35 12.91 -9.44
CA ALA A 8 -9.64 13.59 -9.31
C ALA A 8 -9.56 14.96 -8.62
N GLY A 9 -8.38 15.40 -8.16
CA GLY A 9 -8.22 16.68 -7.44
C GLY A 9 -8.90 16.74 -6.06
N THR A 10 -9.34 15.62 -5.50
CA THR A 10 -10.06 15.56 -4.21
C THR A 10 -9.13 15.40 -3.00
N MET A 11 -7.82 15.46 -3.23
CA MET A 11 -6.80 15.29 -2.20
C MET A 11 -6.42 16.63 -1.56
N GLY A 12 -7.05 16.94 -0.43
CA GLY A 12 -6.64 18.07 0.41
C GLY A 12 -5.30 17.84 1.13
N THR A 13 -4.73 18.91 1.69
CA THR A 13 -3.43 18.92 2.39
C THR A 13 -3.32 17.86 3.49
N LEU A 14 -4.39 17.69 4.29
CA LEU A 14 -4.43 16.70 5.38
C LEU A 14 -4.31 15.26 4.86
N LEU A 15 -5.14 14.90 3.87
CA LEU A 15 -5.16 13.57 3.28
C LEU A 15 -3.86 13.28 2.51
N GLY A 16 -3.35 14.24 1.74
CA GLY A 16 -2.10 14.09 1.00
C GLY A 16 -0.90 13.80 1.93
N ARG A 17 -0.80 14.53 3.05
CA ARG A 17 0.24 14.27 4.06
C ARG A 17 0.06 12.91 4.73
N CYS A 18 -1.16 12.57 5.13
CA CYS A 18 -1.48 11.29 5.77
C CYS A 18 -1.05 10.10 4.90
N PHE A 19 -1.42 10.07 3.62
CA PHE A 19 -1.01 8.98 2.72
C PHE A 19 0.50 8.90 2.54
N THR A 20 1.16 10.04 2.32
CA THR A 20 2.61 10.07 2.11
C THR A 20 3.35 9.55 3.34
N GLN A 21 2.92 9.95 4.54
CA GLN A 21 3.50 9.47 5.78
C GLN A 21 3.18 7.99 6.00
N ALA A 22 1.94 7.54 5.77
CA ALA A 22 1.57 6.13 5.86
C ALA A 22 2.43 5.23 4.95
N PHE A 23 2.76 5.67 3.73
CA PHE A 23 3.66 4.92 2.85
C PHE A 23 5.10 4.88 3.38
N ALA A 24 5.59 5.99 3.94
CA ALA A 24 6.90 6.04 4.57
C ALA A 24 6.96 5.13 5.82
N THR A 25 5.95 5.22 6.70
CA THR A 25 5.78 4.35 7.88
C THR A 25 5.72 2.88 7.46
N ALA A 26 4.93 2.53 6.45
CA ALA A 26 4.85 1.15 5.96
C ALA A 26 6.20 0.64 5.44
N LYS A 27 6.99 1.51 4.79
CA LYS A 27 8.35 1.18 4.35
C LYS A 27 9.30 0.99 5.54
N ARG A 28 9.23 1.86 6.55
CA ARG A 28 9.99 1.73 7.80
C ARG A 28 9.65 0.41 8.50
N VAL A 29 8.38 0.13 8.74
CA VAL A 29 7.89 -1.12 9.34
C VAL A 29 8.43 -2.34 8.59
N ARG A 30 8.40 -2.36 7.25
CA ARG A 30 8.93 -3.49 6.45
C ARG A 30 10.45 -3.65 6.53
N ASN A 31 11.20 -2.57 6.76
CA ASN A 31 12.66 -2.58 6.76
C ASN A 31 13.26 -2.73 8.16
N GLU A 32 12.56 -2.25 9.18
CA GLU A 32 13.00 -2.20 10.57
C GLU A 32 12.40 -3.35 11.41
N THR A 33 11.43 -4.10 10.87
CA THR A 33 10.81 -5.25 11.54
C THR A 33 10.71 -6.46 10.61
N GLY A 34 10.66 -7.66 11.19
CA GLY A 34 10.43 -8.91 10.48
C GLY A 34 8.94 -9.18 10.17
N ILE A 35 8.03 -8.22 10.32
CA ILE A 35 6.58 -8.46 10.18
C ILE A 35 6.16 -8.95 8.77
N ALA A 36 6.97 -8.62 7.76
CA ALA A 36 6.76 -9.07 6.39
C ALA A 36 7.37 -10.46 6.10
N GLU A 37 8.23 -10.97 6.99
CA GLU A 37 8.90 -12.26 6.82
C GLU A 37 7.97 -13.43 7.17
N GLY A 38 8.31 -14.62 6.65
CA GLY A 38 7.61 -15.89 6.91
C GLY A 38 6.17 -15.92 6.41
N THR A 39 5.90 -16.55 5.26
CA THR A 39 4.53 -16.57 4.72
C THR A 39 3.62 -17.52 5.48
N VAL A 40 2.32 -17.19 5.59
CA VAL A 40 1.32 -17.99 6.34
C VAL A 40 0.43 -18.85 5.44
N SER A 41 0.46 -18.64 4.12
CA SER A 41 -0.32 -19.46 3.20
C SER A 41 0.46 -20.71 2.79
N ILE A 42 -0.25 -21.83 2.70
CA ILE A 42 0.28 -23.13 2.23
C ILE A 42 1.07 -22.96 0.93
N SER A 43 0.51 -22.23 -0.03
CA SER A 43 1.12 -21.97 -1.35
C SER A 43 2.45 -21.22 -1.28
N SER A 44 2.57 -20.26 -0.37
CA SER A 44 3.79 -19.49 -0.23
C SER A 44 4.85 -20.24 0.59
N ILE A 45 4.44 -21.00 1.61
CA ILE A 45 5.31 -21.89 2.38
C ILE A 45 5.90 -22.97 1.47
N ALA A 46 5.08 -23.57 0.61
CA ALA A 46 5.50 -24.51 -0.43
C ALA A 46 6.64 -23.94 -1.30
N CYS A 47 6.49 -22.71 -1.77
CA CYS A 47 7.53 -22.02 -2.54
C CYS A 47 8.80 -21.79 -1.72
N GLU A 48 8.67 -21.39 -0.45
CA GLU A 48 9.81 -21.14 0.44
C GLU A 48 10.60 -22.42 0.73
N LEU A 49 9.92 -23.52 1.06
CA LEU A 49 10.54 -24.83 1.27
C LEU A 49 11.22 -25.34 -0.01
N ALA A 50 10.57 -25.21 -1.17
CA ALA A 50 11.18 -25.55 -2.44
C ALA A 50 12.47 -24.74 -2.70
N LYS A 51 12.46 -23.43 -2.41
CA LYS A 51 13.67 -22.58 -2.52
C LYS A 51 14.77 -23.00 -1.55
N LYS A 52 14.44 -23.41 -0.32
CA LYS A 52 15.43 -23.93 0.64
C LYS A 52 16.11 -25.21 0.13
N ILE A 53 15.39 -26.08 -0.57
CA ILE A 53 15.91 -27.33 -1.11
C ILE A 53 16.72 -27.11 -2.40
N PHE A 54 16.19 -26.32 -3.35
CA PHE A 54 16.75 -26.22 -4.71
C PHE A 54 17.49 -24.91 -5.00
N GLY A 55 17.43 -23.93 -4.11
CA GLY A 55 17.92 -22.57 -4.35
C GLY A 55 17.03 -21.83 -5.36
N ASN A 56 17.57 -21.59 -6.56
CA ASN A 56 16.80 -21.00 -7.66
C ASN A 56 15.81 -22.03 -8.25
N LEU A 57 14.55 -21.59 -8.40
CA LEU A 57 13.46 -22.38 -8.98
C LEU A 57 13.24 -22.11 -10.47
N GLU A 58 13.90 -21.10 -11.04
CA GLU A 58 13.76 -20.78 -12.46
C GLU A 58 14.16 -21.98 -13.34
N GLY A 59 13.28 -22.35 -14.27
CA GLY A 59 13.47 -23.48 -15.17
C GLY A 59 13.27 -24.87 -14.55
N ARG A 60 13.16 -25.00 -13.23
CA ARG A 60 12.87 -26.27 -12.54
C ARG A 60 11.52 -26.83 -12.95
N ARG A 61 11.36 -28.15 -12.93
CA ARG A 61 10.09 -28.79 -13.32
C ARG A 61 9.20 -29.01 -12.09
N THR A 62 8.01 -28.45 -12.13
CA THR A 62 6.96 -28.64 -11.12
C THR A 62 5.86 -29.51 -11.71
N LEU A 63 5.44 -30.56 -11.01
CA LEU A 63 4.34 -31.42 -11.41
C LEU A 63 3.17 -31.24 -10.44
N LEU A 64 2.01 -30.83 -10.95
CA LEU A 64 0.75 -30.86 -10.22
C LEU A 64 -0.01 -32.14 -10.57
N LEU A 65 -0.20 -33.00 -9.58
CA LEU A 65 -1.00 -34.22 -9.66
C LEU A 65 -2.35 -33.96 -9.00
N GLY A 66 -3.39 -33.80 -9.81
CA GLY A 66 -4.75 -33.52 -9.33
C GLY A 66 -5.30 -32.18 -9.78
N ALA A 67 -6.36 -31.74 -9.09
CA ALA A 67 -7.04 -30.47 -9.35
C ALA A 67 -7.73 -29.95 -8.08
N GLY A 68 -7.13 -30.17 -6.90
CA GLY A 68 -7.61 -29.54 -5.67
C GLY A 68 -7.28 -28.04 -5.67
N GLU A 69 -8.20 -27.22 -5.17
CA GLU A 69 -8.06 -25.75 -5.12
C GLU A 69 -6.78 -25.30 -4.41
N MET A 70 -6.42 -25.97 -3.29
CA MET A 70 -5.19 -25.70 -2.57
C MET A 70 -3.94 -25.99 -3.42
N GLY A 71 -3.98 -27.06 -4.21
CA GLY A 71 -2.86 -27.43 -5.08
C GLY A 71 -2.73 -26.54 -6.30
N GLU A 72 -3.85 -26.05 -6.82
CA GLU A 72 -3.87 -25.01 -7.83
C GLU A 72 -3.17 -23.74 -7.32
N SER A 73 -3.51 -23.29 -6.10
CA SER A 73 -2.91 -22.10 -5.50
C SER A 73 -1.39 -22.25 -5.31
N ALA A 74 -0.94 -23.42 -4.85
CA ALA A 74 0.48 -23.74 -4.70
C ALA A 74 1.20 -23.80 -6.05
N ALA A 75 0.60 -24.44 -7.06
CA ALA A 75 1.14 -24.55 -8.40
C ALA A 75 1.27 -23.18 -9.07
N ARG A 76 0.27 -22.31 -8.93
CA ARG A 76 0.30 -20.93 -9.44
C ARG A 76 1.43 -20.13 -8.79
N SER A 77 1.59 -20.26 -7.48
CA SER A 77 2.67 -19.58 -6.74
C SER A 77 4.05 -20.06 -7.18
N LEU A 78 4.24 -21.38 -7.38
CA LEU A 78 5.50 -21.93 -7.92
C LEU A 78 5.73 -21.51 -9.38
N ARG A 79 4.69 -21.40 -10.19
CA ARG A 79 4.82 -20.93 -11.58
C ARG A 79 5.32 -19.48 -11.64
N GLN A 80 4.86 -18.62 -10.75
CA GLN A 80 5.34 -17.23 -10.64
C GLN A 80 6.84 -17.12 -10.31
N THR A 81 7.45 -18.19 -9.78
CA THR A 81 8.91 -18.27 -9.55
C THR A 81 9.72 -18.71 -10.78
N GLY A 82 9.06 -18.95 -11.92
CA GLY A 82 9.72 -19.34 -13.18
C GLY A 82 9.82 -20.85 -13.39
N THR A 83 9.16 -21.68 -12.57
CA THR A 83 9.14 -23.14 -12.76
C THR A 83 8.31 -23.53 -13.99
N ASN A 84 8.68 -24.63 -14.66
CA ASN A 84 7.93 -25.24 -15.73
C ASN A 84 6.85 -26.16 -15.13
N LEU A 85 5.61 -25.67 -15.09
CA LEU A 85 4.47 -26.38 -14.50
C LEU A 85 3.88 -27.40 -15.48
N HIS A 86 3.86 -28.66 -15.07
CA HIS A 86 3.17 -29.75 -15.75
C HIS A 86 1.97 -30.19 -14.90
N VAL A 87 0.83 -30.46 -15.51
CA VAL A 87 -0.41 -30.83 -14.81
C VAL A 87 -0.85 -32.21 -15.27
N ILE A 88 -1.02 -33.13 -14.34
CA ILE A 88 -1.57 -34.46 -14.57
C ILE A 88 -2.88 -34.60 -13.78
N ASN A 89 -3.92 -35.02 -14.48
CA ASN A 89 -5.20 -35.37 -13.86
C ASN A 89 -5.77 -36.60 -14.56
N ARG A 90 -6.62 -37.38 -13.87
CA ARG A 90 -7.36 -38.49 -14.49
C ARG A 90 -8.34 -38.00 -15.56
N SER A 91 -8.89 -36.80 -15.39
CA SER A 91 -9.72 -36.14 -16.42
C SER A 91 -8.84 -35.22 -17.24
N GLU A 92 -8.69 -35.52 -18.53
CA GLU A 92 -7.90 -34.69 -19.45
C GLU A 92 -8.43 -33.25 -19.55
N ASP A 93 -9.75 -33.08 -19.60
CA ASP A 93 -10.37 -31.75 -19.69
C ASP A 93 -10.02 -30.88 -18.47
N ARG A 94 -10.02 -31.47 -17.27
CA ARG A 94 -9.58 -30.78 -16.05
C ARG A 94 -8.09 -30.47 -16.07
N ALA A 95 -7.26 -31.39 -16.55
CA ALA A 95 -5.81 -31.13 -16.67
C ALA A 95 -5.53 -29.95 -17.61
N ARG A 96 -6.22 -29.87 -18.75
CA ARG A 96 -6.08 -28.79 -19.74
C ARG A 96 -6.54 -27.46 -19.18
N ALA A 97 -7.76 -27.38 -18.65
CA ALA A 97 -8.29 -26.16 -18.07
C ALA A 97 -7.40 -25.60 -16.94
N LEU A 98 -6.90 -26.49 -16.07
CA LEU A 98 -6.01 -26.10 -14.98
C LEU A 98 -4.64 -25.64 -15.49
N ALA A 99 -4.06 -26.36 -16.46
CA ALA A 99 -2.82 -25.95 -17.11
C ALA A 99 -2.95 -24.57 -17.75
N ASP A 100 -4.03 -24.30 -18.48
CA ASP A 100 -4.27 -23.00 -19.12
C ASP A 100 -4.39 -21.87 -18.09
N SER A 101 -5.16 -22.09 -17.02
CA SER A 101 -5.35 -21.09 -15.95
C SER A 101 -4.07 -20.77 -15.18
N CYS A 102 -3.19 -21.76 -15.01
CA CYS A 102 -1.94 -21.63 -14.26
C CYS A 102 -0.74 -21.35 -15.16
N GLY A 103 -0.90 -21.27 -16.48
CA GLY A 103 0.18 -21.08 -17.44
C GLY A 103 1.17 -22.26 -17.51
N GLY A 104 0.69 -23.49 -17.31
CA GLY A 104 1.44 -24.73 -17.39
C GLY A 104 1.12 -25.56 -18.63
N ARG A 105 1.46 -26.85 -18.60
CA ARG A 105 1.19 -27.82 -19.67
C ARG A 105 0.48 -29.05 -19.13
N ALA A 106 -0.65 -29.42 -19.72
CA ALA A 106 -1.32 -30.68 -19.41
C ALA A 106 -0.54 -31.87 -19.98
N VAL A 107 -0.43 -32.94 -19.20
CA VAL A 107 0.23 -34.19 -19.58
C VAL A 107 -0.70 -35.37 -19.27
N PRO A 108 -0.79 -36.39 -20.16
CA PRO A 108 -1.58 -37.59 -19.90
C PRO A 108 -1.14 -38.34 -18.64
N PHE A 109 -2.09 -38.98 -17.95
CA PHE A 109 -1.85 -39.68 -16.69
C PHE A 109 -0.88 -40.86 -16.84
N GLU A 110 -0.85 -41.50 -18.00
CA GLU A 110 0.01 -42.64 -18.35
C GLU A 110 1.50 -42.25 -18.28
N ARG A 111 1.81 -40.95 -18.42
CA ARG A 111 3.17 -40.43 -18.34
C ARG A 111 3.61 -40.10 -16.92
N LEU A 112 2.80 -40.34 -15.90
CA LEU A 112 3.08 -40.00 -14.50
C LEU A 112 4.48 -40.44 -14.06
N ALA A 113 4.88 -41.69 -14.32
CA ALA A 113 6.20 -42.20 -13.93
C ALA A 113 7.35 -41.44 -14.61
N ALA A 114 7.20 -41.08 -15.89
CA ALA A 114 8.20 -40.34 -16.63
C ALA A 114 8.30 -38.88 -16.15
N GLU A 115 7.16 -38.23 -15.92
CA GLU A 115 7.14 -36.85 -15.39
C GLU A 115 7.70 -36.78 -13.96
N LEU A 116 7.40 -37.78 -13.12
CA LEU A 116 7.99 -37.92 -11.79
C LEU A 116 9.51 -38.16 -11.83
N ALA A 117 10.07 -38.71 -12.90
CA ALA A 117 11.52 -38.88 -13.04
C ALA A 117 12.24 -37.56 -13.35
N ASP A 118 11.54 -36.61 -13.99
CA ASP A 118 12.12 -35.32 -14.36
C ASP A 118 11.80 -34.19 -13.37
N ALA A 119 10.67 -34.29 -12.66
CA ALA A 119 10.18 -33.27 -11.74
C ALA A 119 11.17 -33.00 -10.58
N ASP A 120 11.28 -31.75 -10.17
CA ASP A 120 11.99 -31.35 -8.95
C ASP A 120 10.98 -31.18 -7.80
N VAL A 121 9.81 -30.61 -8.10
CA VAL A 121 8.71 -30.38 -7.14
C VAL A 121 7.45 -31.09 -7.61
N VAL A 122 6.74 -31.78 -6.72
CA VAL A 122 5.46 -32.42 -6.97
C VAL A 122 4.44 -31.90 -5.97
N ILE A 123 3.29 -31.45 -6.45
CA ILE A 123 2.13 -31.13 -5.62
C ILE A 123 1.08 -32.20 -5.88
N ALA A 124 0.72 -32.97 -4.85
CA ALA A 124 -0.34 -33.97 -4.90
C ALA A 124 -1.60 -33.43 -4.22
N SER A 125 -2.67 -33.32 -4.99
CA SER A 125 -3.96 -32.75 -4.57
C SER A 125 -5.13 -33.44 -5.27
N THR A 126 -5.15 -34.78 -5.23
CA THR A 126 -6.26 -35.56 -5.78
C THR A 126 -7.33 -35.90 -4.75
N ALA A 127 -8.45 -36.45 -5.24
CA ALA A 127 -9.53 -37.00 -4.42
C ALA A 127 -9.48 -38.54 -4.35
N SER A 128 -8.29 -39.14 -4.53
CA SER A 128 -8.13 -40.59 -4.55
C SER A 128 -8.32 -41.19 -3.14
N PRO A 129 -9.10 -42.27 -2.98
CA PRO A 129 -9.19 -42.97 -1.69
C PRO A 129 -7.97 -43.86 -1.39
N LYS A 130 -6.99 -43.92 -2.31
CA LYS A 130 -5.79 -44.75 -2.22
C LYS A 130 -4.57 -43.91 -2.58
N PHE A 131 -3.43 -44.25 -1.99
CA PHE A 131 -2.13 -43.68 -2.38
C PHE A 131 -1.91 -43.84 -3.88
N ILE A 132 -1.59 -42.73 -4.54
CA ILE A 132 -1.16 -42.70 -5.93
C ILE A 132 0.35 -42.88 -6.00
N LEU A 133 1.09 -42.20 -5.11
CA LEU A 133 2.54 -42.34 -5.02
C LEU A 133 2.88 -43.45 -4.03
N THR A 134 3.06 -44.67 -4.54
CA THR A 134 3.43 -45.84 -3.75
C THR A 134 4.94 -46.10 -3.77
N PRO A 135 5.50 -46.83 -2.80
CA PRO A 135 6.92 -47.19 -2.80
C PRO A 135 7.37 -47.95 -4.05
N GLU A 136 6.51 -48.76 -4.66
CA GLU A 136 6.81 -49.54 -5.86
C GLU A 136 6.98 -48.62 -7.08
N LEU A 137 6.07 -47.65 -7.24
CA LEU A 137 6.18 -46.62 -8.27
C LEU A 137 7.44 -45.77 -8.04
N MET A 138 7.65 -45.31 -6.81
CA MET A 138 8.76 -44.42 -6.48
C MET A 138 10.13 -45.11 -6.56
N LYS A 139 10.21 -46.43 -6.33
CA LYS A 139 11.43 -47.22 -6.61
C LYS A 139 11.77 -47.24 -8.09
N THR A 140 10.75 -47.38 -8.95
CA THR A 140 10.92 -47.37 -10.40
C THR A 140 11.39 -46.00 -10.87
N VAL A 141 10.76 -44.94 -10.38
CA VAL A 141 11.13 -43.54 -10.66
C VAL A 141 12.56 -43.25 -10.17
N GLY A 142 12.89 -43.64 -8.94
CA GLY A 142 14.19 -43.36 -8.30
C GLY A 142 15.39 -43.86 -9.09
N ARG A 143 15.27 -45.02 -9.77
CA ARG A 143 16.32 -45.57 -10.65
C ARG A 143 16.69 -44.62 -11.79
N SER A 144 15.73 -43.88 -12.32
CA SER A 144 15.93 -42.95 -13.43
C SER A 144 16.46 -41.58 -12.99
N ARG A 145 16.30 -41.23 -11.70
CA ARG A 145 16.59 -39.88 -11.17
C ARG A 145 18.06 -39.60 -10.84
N ARG A 146 18.94 -40.61 -10.85
CA ARG A 146 20.38 -40.46 -10.54
C ARG A 146 20.64 -39.65 -9.24
N HIS A 147 19.90 -39.97 -8.16
CA HIS A 147 19.98 -39.29 -6.86
C HIS A 147 19.55 -37.81 -6.81
N ARG A 148 18.90 -37.29 -7.86
CA ARG A 148 18.33 -35.94 -7.83
C ARG A 148 17.22 -35.83 -6.76
N PRO A 149 17.26 -34.81 -5.89
CA PRO A 149 16.24 -34.61 -4.86
C PRO A 149 14.86 -34.41 -5.48
N LEU A 150 13.83 -34.93 -4.82
CA LEU A 150 12.43 -34.75 -5.16
C LEU A 150 11.69 -34.21 -3.95
N PHE A 151 11.07 -33.05 -4.11
CA PHE A 151 10.23 -32.44 -3.08
C PHE A 151 8.76 -32.68 -3.41
N ILE A 152 8.02 -33.28 -2.49
CA ILE A 152 6.61 -33.66 -2.66
C ILE A 152 5.79 -32.96 -1.58
N ILE A 153 4.72 -32.32 -2.01
CA ILE A 153 3.75 -31.63 -1.19
C ILE A 153 2.43 -32.37 -1.30
N ASP A 154 2.04 -33.08 -0.24
CA ASP A 154 0.83 -33.91 -0.17
C ASP A 154 -0.27 -33.17 0.58
N ILE A 155 -1.11 -32.46 -0.16
CA ILE A 155 -2.23 -31.66 0.35
C ILE A 155 -3.58 -32.33 0.05
N ALA A 156 -3.55 -33.63 -0.24
CA ALA A 156 -4.73 -34.44 -0.47
C ALA A 156 -5.28 -35.02 0.84
N VAL A 157 -6.61 -35.08 0.94
CA VAL A 157 -7.31 -35.72 2.06
C VAL A 157 -8.41 -36.62 1.48
N PRO A 158 -8.26 -37.96 1.53
CA PRO A 158 -7.13 -38.74 2.06
C PRO A 158 -5.81 -38.52 1.29
N ARG A 159 -4.67 -38.82 1.95
CA ARG A 159 -3.31 -38.61 1.41
C ARG A 159 -3.07 -39.35 0.10
N ASP A 160 -2.39 -38.67 -0.82
CA ASP A 160 -1.99 -39.24 -2.11
C ASP A 160 -0.67 -40.00 -2.03
N VAL A 161 0.14 -39.71 -1.00
CA VAL A 161 1.49 -40.25 -0.85
C VAL A 161 1.54 -41.26 0.27
N ASP A 162 2.04 -42.46 -0.04
CA ASP A 162 2.28 -43.46 0.99
C ASP A 162 3.39 -42.97 1.94
N PRO A 163 3.20 -42.97 3.27
CA PRO A 163 4.20 -42.49 4.23
C PRO A 163 5.58 -43.16 4.11
N ARG A 164 5.65 -44.38 3.55
CA ARG A 164 6.92 -45.08 3.30
C ARG A 164 7.76 -44.41 2.21
N VAL A 165 7.15 -43.62 1.32
CA VAL A 165 7.86 -42.83 0.29
C VAL A 165 8.74 -41.75 0.93
N GLY A 166 8.29 -41.12 2.01
CA GLY A 166 9.08 -40.11 2.74
C GLY A 166 10.32 -40.67 3.44
N LYS A 167 10.47 -42.00 3.52
CA LYS A 167 11.65 -42.67 4.08
C LYS A 167 12.68 -43.05 3.01
N MET A 168 12.42 -42.72 1.74
CA MET A 168 13.32 -43.02 0.63
C MET A 168 14.38 -41.93 0.49
N ASP A 169 15.60 -42.34 0.12
CA ASP A 169 16.71 -41.40 -0.06
C ASP A 169 16.40 -40.34 -1.12
N ASN A 170 16.72 -39.09 -0.81
CA ASN A 170 16.51 -37.93 -1.69
C ASN A 170 15.03 -37.64 -2.03
N VAL A 171 14.08 -38.13 -1.24
CA VAL A 171 12.65 -37.78 -1.35
C VAL A 171 12.21 -37.08 -0.07
N PHE A 172 11.70 -35.85 -0.22
CA PHE A 172 11.19 -35.04 0.88
C PHE A 172 9.69 -34.92 0.71
N VAL A 173 8.91 -35.49 1.64
CA VAL A 173 7.44 -35.42 1.61
C VAL A 173 6.98 -34.54 2.76
N TYR A 174 6.16 -33.54 2.46
CA TYR A 174 5.50 -32.68 3.43
C TYR A 174 4.00 -32.77 3.20
N ASP A 175 3.24 -32.98 4.26
CA ASP A 175 1.78 -32.91 4.20
C ASP A 175 1.22 -31.57 4.66
N VAL A 176 -0.11 -31.47 4.63
CA VAL A 176 -0.85 -30.32 5.11
C VAL A 176 -0.55 -30.00 6.59
N ASP A 177 -0.32 -31.00 7.44
CA ASP A 177 -0.05 -30.79 8.86
C ASP A 177 1.37 -30.23 9.05
N ASP A 178 2.36 -30.76 8.32
CA ASP A 178 3.73 -30.22 8.31
C ASP A 178 3.76 -28.75 7.85
N LEU A 179 3.01 -28.41 6.80
CA LEU A 179 2.90 -27.05 6.29
C LEU A 179 2.18 -26.12 7.27
N GLN A 180 1.18 -26.63 7.99
CA GLN A 180 0.48 -25.88 9.03
C GLN A 180 1.41 -25.55 10.19
N GLN A 181 2.27 -26.48 10.62
CA GLN A 181 3.26 -26.20 11.65
C GLN A 181 4.19 -25.04 11.26
N VAL A 182 4.68 -25.03 10.02
CA VAL A 182 5.52 -23.92 9.51
C VAL A 182 4.73 -22.61 9.46
N ALA A 183 3.44 -22.66 9.12
CA ALA A 183 2.57 -21.49 9.13
C ALA A 183 2.40 -20.91 10.55
N ASP A 184 2.23 -21.78 11.54
CA ASP A 184 2.04 -21.40 12.94
C ASP A 184 3.34 -20.81 13.54
N GLU A 185 4.49 -21.38 13.21
CA GLU A 185 5.81 -20.83 13.59
C GLU A 185 6.03 -19.44 12.99
N ASN A 186 5.70 -19.25 11.70
CA ASN A 186 5.77 -17.96 11.03
C ASN A 186 4.79 -16.94 11.65
N LEU A 187 3.57 -17.38 11.99
CA LEU A 187 2.58 -16.52 12.64
C LEU A 187 3.05 -16.07 14.01
N ALA A 188 3.60 -16.97 14.83
CA ALA A 188 4.13 -16.65 16.15
C ALA A 188 5.30 -15.66 16.07
N GLN A 189 6.17 -15.79 15.06
CA GLN A 189 7.23 -14.81 14.80
C GLN A 189 6.65 -13.45 14.40
N ARG A 190 5.68 -13.43 13.48
CA ARG A 190 5.00 -12.19 13.07
C ARG A 190 4.32 -11.47 14.23
N THR A 191 3.71 -12.20 15.16
CA THR A 191 3.09 -11.61 16.35
C THR A 191 4.13 -10.89 17.23
N ARG A 192 5.35 -11.43 17.36
CA ARG A 192 6.43 -10.74 18.09
C ARG A 192 6.88 -9.47 17.38
N GLU A 193 7.02 -9.52 16.07
CA GLU A 193 7.41 -8.36 15.23
C GLU A 193 6.31 -7.30 15.16
N ALA A 194 5.03 -7.68 15.30
CA ALA A 194 3.90 -6.76 15.30
C ALA A 194 4.02 -5.72 16.41
N ALA A 195 4.49 -6.09 17.60
CA ALA A 195 4.70 -5.15 18.70
C ALA A 195 5.77 -4.09 18.37
N LEU A 196 6.80 -4.44 17.60
CA LEU A 196 7.81 -3.48 17.12
C LEU A 196 7.22 -2.57 16.04
N ALA A 197 6.41 -3.13 15.13
CA ALA A 197 5.72 -2.37 14.10
C ALA A 197 4.73 -1.37 14.69
N GLU A 198 3.98 -1.75 15.73
CA GLU A 198 3.05 -0.87 16.45
C GLU A 198 3.77 0.35 17.05
N ARG A 199 4.95 0.15 17.64
CA ARG A 199 5.77 1.25 18.15
C ARG A 199 6.19 2.25 17.06
N ILE A 200 6.56 1.76 15.87
CA ILE A 200 6.90 2.64 14.73
C ILE A 200 5.66 3.42 14.28
N VAL A 201 4.49 2.77 14.28
CA VAL A 201 3.22 3.42 13.92
C VAL A 201 2.84 4.50 14.95
N GLU A 202 3.02 4.24 16.24
CA GLU A 202 2.79 5.22 17.31
C GLU A 202 3.70 6.44 17.18
N GLU A 203 5.00 6.25 16.96
CA GLU A 203 5.96 7.33 16.72
C GLU A 203 5.53 8.23 15.54
N GLU A 204 5.16 7.61 14.42
CA GLU A 204 4.74 8.33 13.21
C GLU A 204 3.37 9.01 13.38
N LEU A 205 2.47 8.39 14.14
CA LEU A 205 1.18 8.98 14.50
C LEU A 205 1.37 10.25 15.33
N ASP A 206 2.25 10.22 16.33
CA ASP A 206 2.56 11.38 17.16
C ASP A 206 3.13 12.53 16.34
N ALA A 207 4.06 12.24 15.42
CA ALA A 207 4.60 13.21 14.49
C ALA A 207 3.50 13.82 13.57
N PHE A 208 2.60 12.97 13.05
CA PHE A 208 1.47 13.44 12.22
C PHE A 208 0.51 14.32 13.02
N LEU A 209 0.18 13.94 14.26
CA LEU A 209 -0.73 14.70 15.12
C LEU A 209 -0.11 16.04 15.55
N SER A 210 1.19 16.09 15.83
CA SER A 210 1.93 17.33 16.09
C SER A 210 1.86 18.27 14.88
N TRP A 211 2.14 17.76 13.68
CA TRP A 211 1.97 18.53 12.46
C TRP A 211 0.53 19.01 12.27
N ARG A 212 -0.48 18.17 12.50
CA ARG A 212 -1.90 18.56 12.40
C ARG A 212 -2.26 19.68 13.37
N ARG A 213 -1.75 19.65 14.61
CA ARG A 213 -1.95 20.73 15.60
C ARG A 213 -1.33 22.05 15.11
N SER A 214 -0.16 22.00 14.47
CA SER A 214 0.46 23.19 13.87
C SER A 214 -0.41 23.87 12.80
N LEU A 215 -1.28 23.14 12.08
CA LEU A 215 -2.18 23.73 11.10
C LEU A 215 -3.31 24.56 11.74
N GLN A 216 -3.72 24.22 12.97
CA GLN A 216 -4.72 25.00 13.72
C GLN A 216 -4.20 26.36 14.19
N LEU A 217 -2.89 26.58 14.11
CA LEU A 217 -2.27 27.84 14.48
C LEU A 217 -2.46 28.93 13.42
N ALA A 218 -2.52 28.55 12.14
CA ALA A 218 -2.51 29.52 11.03
C ALA A 218 -3.62 30.59 11.14
N PRO A 219 -4.88 30.26 11.45
CA PRO A 219 -5.93 31.26 11.65
C PRO A 219 -5.64 32.23 12.80
N THR A 220 -5.02 31.74 13.89
CA THR A 220 -4.69 32.57 15.06
C THR A 220 -3.60 33.59 14.74
N ILE A 221 -2.58 33.20 13.96
CA ILE A 221 -1.53 34.13 13.50
C ILE A 221 -2.12 35.21 12.58
N VAL A 222 -2.98 34.81 11.64
CA VAL A 222 -3.63 35.75 10.71
C VAL A 222 -4.48 36.76 11.49
N ALA A 223 -5.30 36.29 12.42
CA ALA A 223 -6.16 37.16 13.21
C ALA A 223 -5.38 38.09 14.16
N LEU A 224 -4.26 37.61 14.75
CA LEU A 224 -3.37 38.43 15.56
C LEU A 224 -2.75 39.59 14.74
N ARG A 225 -2.25 39.30 13.53
CA ARG A 225 -1.72 40.34 12.62
C ARG A 225 -2.79 41.35 12.23
N LYS A 226 -3.99 40.88 11.88
CA LYS A 226 -5.14 41.73 11.52
C LYS A 226 -5.46 42.71 12.66
N ARG A 227 -5.59 42.20 13.88
CA ARG A 227 -5.91 43.02 15.07
C ARG A 227 -4.86 44.11 15.34
N PHE A 228 -3.58 43.75 15.38
CA PHE A 228 -2.52 44.72 15.65
C PHE A 228 -2.33 45.72 14.51
N GLY A 229 -2.54 45.28 13.25
CA GLY A 229 -2.59 46.17 12.10
C GLY A 229 -3.71 47.21 12.22
N GLN A 230 -4.91 46.79 12.62
CA GLN A 230 -6.04 47.68 12.85
C GLN A 230 -5.74 48.71 13.96
N ILE A 231 -5.19 48.28 15.09
CA ILE A 231 -4.79 49.20 16.18
C ILE A 231 -3.79 50.26 15.67
N ALA A 232 -2.79 49.83 14.90
CA ALA A 232 -1.79 50.71 14.33
C ALA A 232 -2.37 51.72 13.32
N GLU A 233 -3.32 51.28 12.50
CA GLU A 233 -4.01 52.12 11.52
C GLU A 233 -4.93 53.13 12.21
N GLU A 234 -5.73 52.70 13.19
CA GLU A 234 -6.59 53.56 14.00
C GLU A 234 -5.79 54.65 14.72
N GLU A 235 -4.64 54.31 15.30
CA GLU A 235 -3.81 55.27 16.02
C GLU A 235 -3.16 56.31 15.09
N VAL A 236 -2.73 55.88 13.90
CA VAL A 236 -2.24 56.80 12.86
C VAL A 236 -3.36 57.73 12.41
N GLN A 237 -4.55 57.19 12.10
CA GLN A 237 -5.70 58.00 11.69
C GLN A 237 -6.16 59.00 12.77
N ARG A 238 -6.03 58.66 14.05
CA ARG A 238 -6.33 59.59 15.17
C ARG A 238 -5.27 60.68 15.34
N THR A 239 -4.02 60.39 15.01
CA THR A 239 -2.89 61.29 15.22
C THR A 239 -2.72 62.28 14.07
N LEU A 240 -2.88 61.82 12.82
CA LEU A 240 -2.67 62.62 11.62
C LEU A 240 -3.42 63.97 11.60
N PRO A 241 -4.71 64.06 11.98
CA PRO A 241 -5.45 65.34 11.98
C PRO A 241 -4.95 66.36 13.00
N ARG A 242 -4.18 65.93 14.01
CA ARG A 242 -3.66 66.80 15.09
C ARG A 242 -2.30 67.42 14.75
N LEU A 243 -1.73 67.04 13.61
CA LEU A 243 -0.43 67.51 13.14
C LEU A 243 -0.63 68.47 11.97
N GLU A 244 -0.33 69.75 12.18
CA GLU A 244 -0.42 70.79 11.15
C GLU A 244 0.80 70.74 10.21
N GLY A 245 0.60 71.02 8.91
CA GLY A 245 1.69 71.20 7.94
C GLY A 245 2.34 69.93 7.38
N LEU A 246 1.78 68.74 7.61
CA LEU A 246 2.32 67.49 7.05
C LEU A 246 2.14 67.37 5.53
N SER A 247 3.22 67.00 4.84
CA SER A 247 3.14 66.56 3.44
C SER A 247 2.60 65.13 3.32
N GLU A 248 2.14 64.72 2.13
CA GLU A 248 1.78 63.31 1.85
C GLU A 248 2.94 62.34 2.08
N SER A 249 4.18 62.81 1.88
CA SER A 249 5.39 62.02 2.17
C SER A 249 5.53 61.75 3.67
N ASP A 250 5.28 62.76 4.52
CA ASP A 250 5.39 62.61 5.98
C ASP A 250 4.30 61.68 6.53
N ARG A 251 3.09 61.74 5.95
CA ARG A 251 1.98 60.82 6.27
C ARG A 251 2.37 59.37 5.97
N SER A 252 2.91 59.12 4.77
CA SER A 252 3.35 57.78 4.37
C SER A 252 4.49 57.25 5.26
N LEU A 253 5.41 58.12 5.68
CA LEU A 253 6.49 57.75 6.61
C LEU A 253 5.96 57.36 7.99
N LEU A 254 4.96 58.07 8.52
CA LEU A 254 4.29 57.73 9.79
C LEU A 254 3.55 56.39 9.72
N GLU A 255 2.82 56.14 8.63
CA GLU A 255 2.16 54.83 8.39
C GLU A 255 3.18 53.69 8.25
N ALA A 256 4.29 53.93 7.54
CA ALA A 256 5.37 52.94 7.41
C ALA A 256 6.05 52.66 8.75
N MET A 257 6.28 53.69 9.57
CA MET A 257 6.81 53.56 10.93
C MET A 257 5.88 52.74 11.82
N SER A 258 4.57 53.02 11.81
CA SER A 258 3.56 52.28 12.58
C SER A 258 3.52 50.79 12.19
N ARG A 259 3.48 50.50 10.89
CA ARG A 259 3.56 49.12 10.37
C ARG A 259 4.86 48.42 10.77
N SER A 260 5.99 49.12 10.71
CA SER A 260 7.30 48.58 11.12
C SER A 260 7.34 48.23 12.60
N MET A 261 6.76 49.06 13.47
CA MET A 261 6.64 48.77 14.91
C MET A 261 5.80 47.51 15.17
N VAL A 262 4.63 47.39 14.54
CA VAL A 262 3.79 46.18 14.66
C VAL A 262 4.54 44.93 14.19
N ASN A 263 5.21 45.01 13.05
CA ASN A 263 5.98 43.89 12.51
C ASN A 263 7.09 43.44 13.48
N LYS A 264 7.81 44.39 14.09
CA LYS A 264 8.85 44.09 15.09
C LYS A 264 8.27 43.48 16.36
N LEU A 265 7.16 44.02 16.88
CA LEU A 265 6.52 43.52 18.10
C LEU A 265 5.96 42.11 17.92
N LEU A 266 5.41 41.80 16.75
CA LEU A 266 4.81 40.48 16.49
C LEU A 266 5.84 39.43 16.06
N HIS A 267 7.05 39.80 15.64
CA HIS A 267 8.01 38.84 15.09
C HIS A 267 8.35 37.71 16.06
N GLU A 268 8.76 38.05 17.28
CA GLU A 268 9.16 37.07 18.30
C GLU A 268 7.96 36.25 18.81
N PRO A 269 6.82 36.85 19.22
CA PRO A 269 5.65 36.07 19.65
C PRO A 269 5.13 35.11 18.59
N MET A 270 5.10 35.51 17.31
CA MET A 270 4.67 34.62 16.22
C MET A 270 5.64 33.47 16.00
N THR A 271 6.94 33.69 16.19
CA THR A 271 7.98 32.66 16.03
C THR A 271 7.87 31.63 17.16
N GLN A 272 7.74 32.09 18.40
CA GLN A 272 7.52 31.23 19.56
C GLN A 272 6.21 30.45 19.49
N LEU A 273 5.14 31.10 19.03
CA LEU A 273 3.84 30.45 18.87
C LEU A 273 3.87 29.35 17.80
N LYS A 274 4.64 29.54 16.71
CA LYS A 274 4.87 28.51 15.67
C LYS A 274 5.68 27.33 16.20
N ALA A 275 6.73 27.60 16.96
CA ALA A 275 7.55 26.55 17.58
C ALA A 275 6.75 25.75 18.62
N GLY A 276 6.04 26.45 19.51
CA GLY A 276 5.27 25.84 20.60
C GLY A 276 4.01 25.10 20.15
N ALA A 277 3.45 25.37 18.96
CA ALA A 277 2.25 24.66 18.49
C ALA A 277 2.49 23.17 18.17
N GLY A 278 3.74 22.75 17.99
CA GLY A 278 4.11 21.34 17.82
C GLY A 278 4.28 20.58 19.14
N GLU A 279 4.43 21.30 20.25
CA GLU A 279 4.64 20.75 21.60
C GLU A 279 3.32 20.24 22.23
N PRO A 280 3.40 19.39 23.27
CA PRO A 280 2.22 18.90 24.00
C PRO A 280 1.31 20.03 24.51
N ASP A 281 1.90 21.13 24.97
CA ASP A 281 1.19 22.29 25.52
C ASP A 281 0.77 23.32 24.46
N GLY A 282 1.03 23.06 23.17
CA GLY A 282 0.69 23.94 22.06
C GLY A 282 -0.78 24.43 22.05
N PRO A 283 -1.78 23.56 22.28
CA PRO A 283 -3.18 24.00 22.37
C PRO A 283 -3.44 25.01 23.50
N LEU A 284 -2.82 24.83 24.66
CA LEU A 284 -2.94 25.75 25.80
C LEU A 284 -2.31 27.11 25.48
N LEU A 285 -1.16 27.11 24.80
CA LEU A 285 -0.50 28.33 24.36
C LEU A 285 -1.35 29.09 23.32
N ILE A 286 -1.98 28.39 22.37
CA ILE A 286 -2.88 28.98 21.38
C ILE A 286 -4.10 29.61 22.06
N ASP A 287 -4.74 28.90 22.99
CA ASP A 287 -5.89 29.42 23.75
C ASP A 287 -5.50 30.64 24.61
N ALA A 288 -4.33 30.60 25.26
CA ALA A 288 -3.81 31.72 26.03
C ALA A 288 -3.61 32.97 25.16
N VAL A 289 -3.00 32.84 23.98
CA VAL A 289 -2.84 33.95 23.03
C VAL A 289 -4.20 34.49 22.57
N ARG A 290 -5.15 33.60 22.25
CA ARG A 290 -6.50 34.01 21.85
C ARG A 290 -7.20 34.82 22.95
N ARG A 291 -7.09 34.39 24.21
CA ARG A 291 -7.67 35.09 25.37
C ARG A 291 -6.97 36.42 25.65
N LEU A 292 -5.64 36.43 25.72
CA LEU A 292 -4.84 37.63 26.03
C LEU A 292 -5.05 38.75 25.02
N PHE A 293 -5.21 38.41 23.74
CA PHE A 293 -5.41 39.37 22.66
C PHE A 293 -6.86 39.40 22.15
N ALA A 294 -7.81 38.81 22.88
CA ALA A 294 -9.23 38.75 22.53
C ALA A 294 -9.49 38.46 21.03
N ILE A 295 -8.80 37.46 20.49
CA ILE A 295 -8.94 37.02 19.11
C ILE A 295 -10.18 36.13 19.02
N SER A 296 -11.24 36.62 18.38
CA SER A 296 -12.43 35.83 18.09
C SER A 296 -12.08 34.67 17.17
N GLU A 297 -12.71 33.51 17.37
CA GLU A 297 -12.84 32.53 16.30
C GLU A 297 -13.75 33.13 15.22
N GLU A 298 -13.19 33.95 14.33
CA GLU A 298 -13.84 34.11 13.03
C GLU A 298 -13.75 32.73 12.37
N GLU A 299 -14.83 31.96 12.44
CA GLU A 299 -15.03 30.82 11.54
C GLU A 299 -14.67 31.30 10.13
N PRO A 300 -13.91 30.52 9.34
CA PRO A 300 -13.52 30.93 8.00
C PRO A 300 -14.77 31.28 7.21
N SER A 301 -14.94 32.57 6.97
CA SER A 301 -15.95 33.14 6.09
C SER A 301 -15.90 32.37 4.77
N LYS A 302 -17.00 31.73 4.39
CA LYS A 302 -17.23 31.09 3.10
C LYS A 302 -17.22 32.10 1.93
N ARG A 303 -16.20 32.94 1.79
CA ARG A 303 -16.14 34.01 0.77
C ARG A 303 -14.93 33.99 -0.16
N ASP A 304 -14.14 32.91 -0.17
CA ASP A 304 -13.11 32.70 -1.21
C ASP A 304 -13.41 31.49 -2.11
N ALA A 305 -14.66 31.00 -2.14
CA ALA A 305 -15.10 29.93 -3.05
C ALA A 305 -15.93 30.44 -4.25
N SER A 306 -16.00 31.75 -4.49
CA SER A 306 -16.82 32.30 -5.57
C SER A 306 -16.24 33.57 -6.18
N THR A 307 -15.00 33.51 -6.67
CA THR A 307 -14.47 34.47 -7.66
C THR A 307 -13.42 33.80 -8.54
N GLU A 308 -13.76 32.68 -9.17
CA GLU A 308 -13.16 32.24 -10.44
C GLU A 308 -14.24 31.51 -11.23
N ASP A 309 -15.19 32.26 -11.78
CA ASP A 309 -15.98 31.77 -12.92
C ASP A 309 -16.27 32.95 -13.84
N GLY A 310 -15.39 33.12 -14.81
CA GLY A 310 -15.40 34.30 -15.66
C GLY A 310 -14.26 34.32 -16.67
N GLN A 311 -14.09 33.24 -17.45
CA GLN A 311 -13.75 33.25 -18.88
C GLN A 311 -13.16 31.90 -19.32
N GLY A 312 -13.87 31.22 -20.24
CA GLY A 312 -13.21 30.29 -21.17
C GLY A 312 -13.94 28.98 -21.44
N ALA A 313 -14.98 29.01 -22.30
CA ALA A 313 -15.29 27.89 -23.21
C ALA A 313 -16.34 28.30 -24.25
N LYS A 314 -15.89 28.86 -25.38
CA LYS A 314 -16.65 28.73 -26.64
C LYS A 314 -16.38 27.31 -27.15
N VAL A 315 -17.37 26.42 -27.03
CA VAL A 315 -17.37 25.14 -27.73
C VAL A 315 -18.37 25.23 -28.89
N THR A 316 -17.80 25.19 -30.07
CA THR A 316 -18.41 25.10 -31.39
C THR A 316 -19.33 23.88 -31.50
N GLN A 317 -20.62 24.10 -31.76
CA GLN A 317 -21.53 23.06 -32.27
C GLN A 317 -21.23 22.83 -33.76
N LEU A 318 -20.63 21.67 -34.08
CA LEU A 318 -20.76 21.08 -35.42
C LEU A 318 -22.10 20.35 -35.48
N ALA A 319 -23.04 20.94 -36.23
CA ALA A 319 -24.24 20.26 -36.69
C ALA A 319 -23.89 19.33 -37.85
N THR A 320 -24.28 18.08 -37.70
CA THR A 320 -24.27 17.02 -38.71
C THR A 320 -25.10 17.40 -39.93
N ALA A 321 -24.47 17.37 -41.11
CA ALA A 321 -25.14 17.42 -42.40
C ALA A 321 -25.74 16.05 -42.76
N GLY A 322 -26.92 16.06 -43.39
CA GLY A 322 -27.44 14.89 -44.10
C GLY A 322 -28.96 14.88 -44.25
N THR A 323 -29.47 15.57 -45.28
CA THR A 323 -30.31 15.02 -46.38
C THR A 323 -31.02 16.19 -47.08
N GLY A 324 -30.40 16.70 -48.15
CA GLY A 324 -31.04 17.59 -49.11
C GLY A 324 -31.64 16.74 -50.24
N SER A 325 -32.96 16.79 -50.35
CA SER A 325 -33.75 16.31 -51.48
C SER A 325 -33.53 17.21 -52.69
N THR A 326 -33.23 16.60 -53.83
CA THR A 326 -33.12 17.22 -55.16
C THR A 326 -34.45 17.16 -55.89
N GLY A 327 -34.95 18.33 -56.29
CA GLY A 327 -35.90 18.62 -57.37
C GLY A 327 -35.73 20.12 -57.66
N GLU A 328 -35.66 20.65 -58.88
CA GLU A 328 -36.11 20.22 -60.20
C GLU A 328 -35.27 20.91 -61.30
N SER A 329 -35.45 20.43 -62.53
CA SER A 329 -35.47 21.19 -63.80
C SER A 329 -34.24 21.20 -64.73
N LYS A 330 -34.48 20.53 -65.87
CA LYS A 330 -33.79 20.50 -67.18
C LYS A 330 -32.62 19.53 -67.37
#